data_AF-A0A355XUX4-F1
#
_entry.id   AF-A0A355XUX4-F1
#
_cell.length_a   1.000
_cell.length_b   1.000
_cell.length_c   1.000
_cell.angle_alpha   90.00
_cell.angle_beta   90.00
_cell.angle_gamma   90.00
#
_symmetry.space_group_name_H-M   'P 1'
#
loop_
_entity.id
_entity.type
_entity.pdbx_description
1 polymer ?
#
loop_
_entity_poly.entity_id
_entity_poly.type
_entity_poly.pdbx_seq_one_letter_code
_entity_poly.pdbx_strand_id
1 'polypeptide(L)'
;GGGGIMPDYFVPLDTTQYTRLHRQLAAKGIVIKENLKYVDNHRKQLHRQYPTFQSFLASFTVPQSLLDEVLAEGKKVNVEPKDDQELAQTLPQLRTQLKALVARDLWDMSEYFQVINEQNHIVRKALEVIGDGKAWQ
;
A
#
# COMPACT_ATOMS: atom_id res chain seq x y z
N GLY A 1 22.70 7.03 -6.25
CA GLY A 1 21.98 8.30 -6.36
C GLY A 1 20.51 8.03 -6.19
N GLY A 2 19.99 8.18 -4.97
CA GLY A 2 18.56 8.11 -4.66
C GLY A 2 18.02 9.53 -4.63
N GLY A 3 17.72 10.07 -5.81
CA GLY A 3 17.14 11.41 -5.96
C GLY A 3 15.63 11.32 -5.83
N GLY A 4 15.12 11.02 -4.64
CA GLY A 4 13.69 11.14 -4.34
C GLY A 4 13.44 12.52 -3.76
N ILE A 5 13.14 13.51 -4.60
CA ILE A 5 12.61 14.79 -4.10
C ILE A 5 11.27 14.45 -3.45
N MET A 6 11.24 14.49 -2.11
CA MET A 6 10.00 14.46 -1.35
C MET A 6 9.09 15.57 -1.90
N PRO A 7 7.83 15.29 -2.27
CA PRO A 7 6.95 16.35 -2.76
C PRO A 7 6.83 17.44 -1.69
N ASP A 8 7.04 18.69 -2.09
CA ASP A 8 6.97 19.87 -1.20
C ASP A 8 5.63 19.98 -0.45
N TYR A 9 4.59 19.32 -0.98
CA TYR A 9 3.31 19.11 -0.33
C TYR A 9 3.18 17.67 0.19
N PHE A 10 3.57 17.47 1.45
CA PHE A 10 3.12 16.32 2.23
C PHE A 10 1.61 16.44 2.46
N VAL A 11 0.82 15.63 1.76
CA VAL A 11 -0.59 15.45 2.12
C VAL A 11 -0.64 14.36 3.19
N PRO A 12 -1.10 14.67 4.41
CA PRO A 12 -1.21 13.67 5.45
C PRO A 12 -2.08 12.52 4.94
N LEU A 13 -1.61 11.30 5.19
CA LEU A 13 -2.39 10.11 4.92
C LEU A 13 -3.69 10.24 5.71
N ASP A 14 -4.80 10.43 4.99
CA ASP A 14 -6.12 10.46 5.59
C ASP A 14 -6.52 9.03 5.98
N THR A 15 -5.95 8.58 7.10
CA THR A 15 -6.17 7.25 7.67
C THR A 15 -7.60 7.05 8.19
N THR A 16 -8.44 8.09 8.18
CA THR A 16 -9.85 7.98 8.59
C THR A 16 -10.67 7.12 7.62
N GLN A 17 -10.16 6.95 6.39
CA GLN A 17 -10.79 6.12 5.36
C GLN A 17 -10.54 4.61 5.58
N TYR A 18 -9.70 4.22 6.54
CA TYR A 18 -9.44 2.80 6.81
C TYR A 18 -10.60 2.11 7.51
N THR A 19 -10.98 0.95 6.97
CA THR A 19 -12.00 0.08 7.56
C THR A 19 -11.62 -0.36 8.97
N ARG A 20 -12.59 -0.90 9.73
CA ARG A 20 -12.29 -1.46 11.06
C ARG A 20 -11.39 -2.68 10.92
N LEU A 21 -11.62 -3.56 9.93
CA LEU A 21 -10.76 -4.70 9.64
C LEU A 21 -9.30 -4.28 9.43
N HIS A 22 -9.04 -3.31 8.53
CA HIS A 22 -7.69 -2.82 8.25
C HIS A 22 -6.99 -2.33 9.52
N ARG A 23 -7.68 -1.49 10.31
CA ARG A 23 -7.15 -0.94 11.56
C ARG A 23 -6.81 -2.02 12.57
N GLN A 24 -7.64 -3.05 12.70
CA GLN A 24 -7.39 -4.16 13.63
C GLN A 24 -6.20 -5.02 13.20
N LEU A 25 -6.09 -5.35 11.91
CA LEU A 25 -4.94 -6.10 11.36
C LEU A 25 -3.62 -5.34 11.61
N ALA A 26 -3.62 -4.02 11.36
CA ALA A 26 -2.46 -3.17 11.57
C ALA A 26 -2.13 -3.03 13.08
N ALA A 27 -3.12 -2.76 13.93
CA ALA A 27 -2.93 -2.58 15.37
C ALA A 27 -2.41 -3.85 16.07
N LYS A 28 -2.77 -5.04 15.56
CA LYS A 28 -2.23 -6.32 16.04
C LYS A 28 -0.85 -6.66 15.45
N GLY A 29 -0.27 -5.78 14.63
CA GLY A 29 1.06 -5.97 14.02
C GLY A 29 1.11 -7.01 12.90
N ILE A 30 -0.04 -7.56 12.48
CA ILE A 30 -0.12 -8.68 11.52
C ILE A 30 0.40 -8.25 10.16
N VAL A 31 -0.01 -7.07 9.70
CA VAL A 31 0.41 -6.52 8.39
C VAL A 31 1.92 -6.39 8.30
N ILE A 32 2.56 -5.81 9.34
CA ILE A 32 4.02 -5.63 9.37
C ILE A 32 4.73 -6.98 9.45
N LYS A 33 4.25 -7.89 10.31
CA LYS A 33 4.84 -9.22 10.51
C LYS A 33 4.86 -10.03 9.22
N GLU A 34 3.72 -10.15 8.53
CA GLU A 34 3.66 -10.96 7.30
C GLU A 34 4.38 -10.28 6.13
N ASN A 35 4.39 -8.94 6.07
CA ASN A 35 5.21 -8.22 5.11
C ASN A 35 6.70 -8.52 5.30
N LEU A 36 7.22 -8.43 6.53
CA LEU A 36 8.63 -8.70 6.81
C LEU A 36 9.01 -10.13 6.42
N LYS A 37 8.19 -11.11 6.81
CA LYS A 37 8.35 -12.51 6.41
C LYS A 37 8.35 -12.68 4.89
N TYR A 38 7.45 -12.01 4.18
CA TYR A 38 7.43 -12.03 2.72
C TYR A 38 8.71 -11.46 2.11
N VAL A 39 9.14 -10.27 2.54
CA VAL A 39 10.34 -9.63 2.01
C VAL A 39 11.56 -10.49 2.28
N ASP A 40 11.74 -11.02 3.50
CA ASP A 40 12.91 -11.83 3.83
C ASP A 40 12.99 -13.11 3.00
N ASN A 41 11.85 -13.76 2.73
CA ASN A 41 11.79 -14.96 1.89
C ASN A 41 12.02 -14.66 0.39
N HIS A 42 11.72 -13.45 -0.08
CA HIS A 42 11.76 -13.10 -1.50
C HIS A 42 12.81 -12.04 -1.84
N ARG A 43 13.61 -11.56 -0.89
CA ARG A 43 14.50 -10.39 -1.03
C ARG A 43 15.40 -10.47 -2.26
N LYS A 44 16.06 -11.61 -2.47
CA LYS A 44 16.95 -11.84 -3.62
C LYS A 44 16.19 -11.79 -4.95
N GLN A 45 14.98 -12.34 -4.99
CA GLN A 45 14.12 -12.31 -6.18
C GLN A 45 13.65 -10.88 -6.44
N LEU A 46 13.16 -10.18 -5.41
CA LEU A 46 12.67 -8.81 -5.53
C LEU A 46 13.75 -7.86 -6.04
N HIS A 47 14.98 -7.92 -5.53
CA HIS A 47 16.09 -7.10 -6.04
C HIS A 47 16.47 -7.42 -7.49
N ARG A 48 16.35 -8.68 -7.91
CA ARG A 48 16.64 -9.08 -9.31
C ARG A 48 15.53 -8.63 -10.26
N GLN A 49 14.28 -8.76 -9.86
CA GLN A 49 13.12 -8.37 -10.66
C GLN A 49 12.95 -6.86 -10.73
N TYR A 50 13.30 -6.16 -9.65
CA TYR A 50 13.15 -4.71 -9.52
C TYR A 50 14.50 -4.07 -9.14
N PRO A 51 15.39 -3.86 -10.12
CA PRO A 51 16.71 -3.27 -9.86
C PRO A 51 16.65 -1.79 -9.44
N THR A 52 15.53 -1.11 -9.69
CA THR A 52 15.32 0.28 -9.31
C THR A 52 13.96 0.45 -8.63
N PHE A 53 13.83 1.48 -7.81
CA PHE A 53 12.53 1.78 -7.20
C PHE A 53 11.46 2.09 -8.25
N GLN A 54 11.80 2.78 -9.35
CA GLN A 54 10.82 3.08 -10.41
C GLN A 54 10.27 1.82 -11.08
N SER A 55 11.09 0.77 -11.30
CA SER A 55 10.58 -0.49 -11.86
C SER A 55 9.69 -1.24 -10.87
N PHE A 56 10.02 -1.18 -9.57
CA PHE A 56 9.14 -1.66 -8.50
C PHE A 56 7.81 -0.90 -8.48
N LEU A 57 7.87 0.43 -8.46
CA LEU A 57 6.69 1.29 -8.37
C LEU A 57 5.73 1.03 -9.53
N ALA A 58 6.26 0.94 -10.76
CA ALA A 58 5.45 0.73 -11.96
C ALA A 58 4.87 -0.69 -12.11
N SER A 59 5.55 -1.73 -11.59
CA SER A 59 5.24 -3.11 -11.99
C SER A 59 5.05 -4.10 -10.84
N PHE A 60 5.49 -3.76 -9.60
CA PHE A 60 5.22 -4.63 -8.47
C PHE A 60 3.75 -4.59 -8.08
N THR A 61 3.17 -5.78 -8.00
CA THR A 61 1.83 -6.03 -7.50
C THR A 61 1.93 -6.97 -6.31
N VAL A 62 1.26 -6.62 -5.22
CA VAL A 62 1.20 -7.48 -4.02
C VAL A 62 0.57 -8.82 -4.40
N PRO A 63 1.29 -9.94 -4.22
CA PRO A 63 0.75 -11.27 -4.53
C PRO A 63 -0.49 -11.57 -3.70
N GLN A 64 -1.45 -12.28 -4.29
CA GLN A 64 -2.66 -12.70 -3.57
C GLN A 64 -2.31 -13.53 -2.32
N SER A 65 -1.28 -14.38 -2.41
CA SER A 65 -0.82 -15.19 -1.28
C SER A 65 -0.42 -14.37 -0.05
N LEU A 66 0.19 -13.20 -0.23
CA LEU A 66 0.54 -12.33 0.91
C LEU A 66 -0.71 -11.75 1.58
N LEU A 67 -1.73 -11.39 0.81
CA LEU A 67 -3.00 -10.94 1.39
C LEU A 67 -3.71 -12.06 2.13
N ASP A 68 -3.73 -13.25 1.52
CA ASP A 68 -4.35 -14.43 2.13
C ASP A 68 -3.66 -14.79 3.45
N GLU A 69 -2.32 -14.70 3.50
CA GLU A 69 -1.55 -14.88 4.73
C GLU A 69 -1.93 -13.85 5.80
N VAL A 70 -2.05 -12.56 5.45
CA VAL A 70 -2.48 -11.51 6.40
C VAL A 70 -3.89 -11.78 6.93
N LEU A 71 -4.84 -12.14 6.06
CA LEU A 71 -6.21 -12.45 6.47
C LEU A 71 -6.28 -13.72 7.33
N ALA A 72 -5.51 -14.75 6.98
CA ALA A 72 -5.44 -15.99 7.74
C ALA A 72 -4.85 -15.78 9.14
N GLU A 73 -3.79 -14.97 9.27
CA GLU A 73 -3.24 -14.60 10.58
C GLU A 73 -4.21 -13.73 11.37
N GLY A 74 -4.95 -12.83 10.71
CA GLY A 74 -6.06 -12.07 11.31
C GLY A 74 -7.10 -12.98 11.95
N LYS A 75 -7.57 -13.97 11.18
CA LYS A 75 -8.54 -14.96 11.64
C LYS A 75 -8.09 -15.72 12.88
N LYS A 76 -6.80 -16.09 12.98
CA LYS A 76 -6.24 -16.78 14.17
C LYS A 76 -6.37 -15.99 15.47
N VAL A 77 -6.47 -14.66 15.39
CA VAL A 77 -6.62 -13.76 16.54
C VAL A 77 -7.97 -13.04 16.55
N ASN A 78 -8.99 -13.64 15.92
CA ASN A 78 -10.37 -13.15 15.85
C ASN A 78 -10.51 -11.77 15.22
N VAL A 79 -9.67 -11.47 14.22
CA VAL A 79 -9.81 -10.29 13.35
C VAL A 79 -10.33 -10.76 12.00
N GLU A 80 -11.62 -10.60 11.80
CA GLU A 80 -12.35 -11.01 10.59
C GLU A 80 -13.16 -9.83 10.04
N PRO A 81 -13.44 -9.80 8.71
CA PRO A 81 -14.36 -8.84 8.14
C PRO A 81 -15.74 -8.97 8.79
N LYS A 82 -16.42 -7.83 8.96
CA LYS A 82 -17.82 -7.78 9.38
C LYS A 82 -18.73 -8.35 8.29
N ASP A 83 -18.42 -8.04 7.04
CA ASP A 83 -19.16 -8.42 5.84
C ASP A 83 -18.25 -8.34 4.60
N ASP A 84 -18.73 -8.86 3.48
CA ASP A 84 -18.00 -8.85 2.20
C ASP A 84 -17.71 -7.42 1.69
N GLN A 85 -18.56 -6.46 2.07
CA GLN A 85 -18.37 -5.06 1.71
C GLN A 85 -17.16 -4.46 2.44
N GLU A 86 -17.02 -4.69 3.75
CA GLU A 86 -15.85 -4.29 4.52
C GLU A 86 -14.59 -4.96 3.97
N LEU A 87 -14.66 -6.25 3.62
CA LEU A 87 -13.53 -6.95 3.00
C LEU A 87 -13.13 -6.28 1.67
N ALA A 88 -14.09 -6.05 0.77
CA ALA A 88 -13.86 -5.42 -0.53
C ALA A 88 -13.27 -4.01 -0.40
N GLN A 89 -13.66 -3.24 0.62
CA GLN A 89 -13.08 -1.92 0.92
C GLN A 89 -11.67 -2.02 1.54
N THR A 90 -11.42 -3.06 2.33
CA THR A 90 -10.13 -3.27 3.01
C THR A 90 -9.03 -3.70 2.05
N LEU A 91 -9.34 -4.57 1.09
CA LEU A 91 -8.33 -5.21 0.23
C LEU A 91 -7.48 -4.19 -0.58
N PRO A 92 -8.04 -3.16 -1.22
CA PRO A 92 -7.24 -2.15 -1.94
C PRO A 92 -6.29 -1.40 -1.00
N GLN A 93 -6.77 -0.99 0.17
CA GLN A 93 -6.00 -0.24 1.17
C GLN A 93 -4.84 -1.09 1.71
N LEU A 94 -5.14 -2.36 2.02
CA LEU A 94 -4.16 -3.32 2.50
C LEU A 94 -3.08 -3.60 1.44
N ARG A 95 -3.47 -3.73 0.16
CA ARG A 95 -2.51 -3.86 -0.95
C ARG A 95 -1.57 -2.67 -1.03
N THR A 96 -2.08 -1.44 -0.92
CA THR A 96 -1.23 -0.25 -0.92
C THR A 96 -0.24 -0.26 0.23
N GLN A 97 -0.73 -0.55 1.44
CA GLN A 97 0.10 -0.55 2.63
C GLN A 97 1.20 -1.60 2.53
N LEU A 98 0.88 -2.81 2.07
CA LEU A 98 1.86 -3.87 1.83
C LEU A 98 2.87 -3.48 0.76
N LYS A 99 2.45 -2.92 -0.38
CA LYS A 99 3.37 -2.44 -1.42
C LYS A 99 4.34 -1.38 -0.88
N ALA A 100 3.84 -0.44 -0.08
CA ALA A 100 4.66 0.60 0.53
C ALA A 100 5.66 0.02 1.54
N LEU A 101 5.25 -0.97 2.35
CA LEU A 101 6.13 -1.64 3.30
C LEU A 101 7.21 -2.46 2.58
N VAL A 102 6.88 -3.18 1.50
CA VAL A 102 7.89 -3.86 0.67
C VAL A 102 8.88 -2.84 0.10
N ALA A 103 8.41 -1.69 -0.39
CA ALA A 103 9.28 -0.63 -0.89
C ALA A 103 10.26 -0.15 0.19
N ARG A 104 9.75 0.11 1.40
CA ARG A 104 10.54 0.50 2.56
C ARG A 104 11.65 -0.49 2.87
N ASP A 105 11.32 -1.78 2.87
CA ASP A 105 12.23 -2.82 3.29
C ASP A 105 13.29 -3.16 2.22
N LEU A 106 13.06 -2.75 0.96
CA LEU A 106 14.01 -2.87 -0.16
C LEU A 106 14.87 -1.62 -0.35
N TRP A 107 14.33 -0.42 -0.09
CA TRP A 107 15.01 0.87 -0.22
C TRP A 107 14.98 1.63 1.11
N ASP A 108 14.09 2.61 1.28
CA ASP A 108 13.93 3.33 2.53
C ASP A 108 12.51 3.92 2.74
N MET A 109 12.36 4.72 3.81
CA MET A 109 11.09 5.35 4.16
C MET A 109 10.58 6.35 3.11
N SER A 110 11.45 6.94 2.29
CA SER A 110 11.05 7.85 1.23
C SER A 110 10.25 7.10 0.14
N GLU A 111 10.66 5.89 -0.23
CA GLU A 111 9.93 5.04 -1.17
C GLU A 111 8.58 4.58 -0.63
N TYR A 112 8.49 4.30 0.68
CA TYR A 112 7.22 4.05 1.35
C TYR A 112 6.23 5.19 1.08
N PHE A 113 6.65 6.43 1.35
CA PHE A 113 5.78 7.59 1.15
C PHE A 113 5.49 7.85 -0.32
N GLN A 114 6.42 7.56 -1.24
CA GLN A 114 6.14 7.68 -2.67
C GLN A 114 5.03 6.74 -3.13
N VAL A 115 5.01 5.47 -2.67
CA VAL A 115 3.90 4.53 -2.96
C VAL A 115 2.57 5.04 -2.40
N ILE A 116 2.58 5.47 -1.14
CA ILE A 116 1.37 5.98 -0.46
C ILE A 116 0.83 7.23 -1.15
N ASN A 117 1.71 8.13 -1.59
CA ASN A 117 1.33 9.38 -2.23
C ASN A 117 0.93 9.22 -3.69
N GLU A 118 1.46 8.23 -4.41
CA GLU A 118 1.08 7.97 -5.81
C GLU A 118 -0.43 7.67 -5.92
N GLN A 119 -1.01 6.92 -4.97
CA GLN A 119 -2.47 6.72 -4.94
C GLN A 119 -3.22 8.04 -4.76
N ASN A 120 -2.76 8.90 -3.86
CA ASN A 120 -3.36 10.23 -3.69
C ASN A 120 -3.20 11.11 -4.94
N HIS A 121 -2.13 10.97 -5.72
CA HIS A 121 -1.96 11.71 -6.98
C HIS A 121 -2.83 11.15 -8.10
N ILE A 122 -3.00 9.82 -8.21
CA ILE A 122 -3.91 9.22 -9.18
C ILE A 122 -5.35 9.65 -8.88
N VAL A 123 -5.76 9.59 -7.61
CA VAL A 123 -7.09 10.04 -7.18
C VAL A 123 -7.25 11.55 -7.40
N ARG A 124 -6.24 12.38 -7.05
CA ARG A 124 -6.30 13.82 -7.29
C ARG A 124 -6.33 14.18 -8.77
N LYS A 125 -5.50 13.58 -9.62
CA LYS A 125 -5.56 13.80 -11.07
C LYS A 125 -6.90 13.35 -11.66
N ALA A 126 -7.46 12.24 -11.19
CA ALA A 126 -8.79 11.81 -11.62
C ALA A 126 -9.85 12.85 -11.22
N LEU A 127 -9.77 13.41 -10.01
CA LEU A 127 -10.66 14.48 -9.56
C LEU A 127 -10.43 15.81 -10.30
N GLU A 128 -9.20 16.16 -10.67
CA GLU A 128 -8.88 17.34 -11.49
C GLU A 128 -9.43 17.20 -12.90
N VAL A 129 -9.25 16.04 -13.56
CA VAL A 129 -9.80 15.77 -14.90
C VAL A 129 -11.33 15.75 -14.89
N ILE A 130 -11.95 15.31 -13.79
CA ILE A 130 -13.41 15.35 -13.62
C ILE A 130 -13.88 16.77 -13.26
N GLY A 131 -13.09 17.55 -12.52
CA GLY A 131 -13.37 18.92 -12.11
C GLY A 131 -13.23 19.95 -13.22
N ASP A 132 -12.29 19.76 -14.14
CA ASP A 132 -12.11 20.60 -15.33
C ASP A 132 -13.12 20.31 -16.46
N GLY A 133 -13.99 19.31 -16.28
CA GLY A 133 -15.07 18.98 -17.21
C GLY A 133 -16.31 19.89 -17.13
N LYS A 134 -16.34 20.88 -16.23
CA LYS A 134 -17.44 21.87 -16.14
C LYS A 134 -16.94 23.25 -15.74
N ALA A 135 -16.32 23.97 -16.66
CA ALA A 135 -16.13 25.41 -16.45
C ALA A 135 -15.91 26.28 -17.68
N TRP A 136 -16.21 25.88 -18.93
CA TRP A 136 -16.26 26.86 -20.03
C TRP A 136 -17.38 26.54 -21.03
N GLN A 137 -18.40 27.39 -20.98
CA GLN A 137 -19.47 27.73 -21.95
C GLN A 137 -19.95 26.68 -22.95
#